data_AF-A0A326QFG4-F1
#
_entry.id   AF-A0A326QFG4-F1
#
_cell.length_a   1.000
_cell.length_b   1.000
_cell.length_c   1.000
_cell.angle_alpha   90.00
_cell.angle_beta   90.00
_cell.angle_gamma   90.00
#
_symmetry.space_group_name_H-M   'P 1'
#
loop_
_entity.id
_entity.type
_entity.pdbx_description
1 polymer ?
#
loop_
_entity_poly.entity_id
_entity_poly.type
_entity_poly.pdbx_seq_one_letter_code
_entity_poly.pdbx_strand_id
1 'polypeptide(L)'
;MPLPRPAGYRPRRQLRVDRRRIALAGCLYALAVLVLLVLAHHASRTPGELLPAIHPRFWALVIGMAGFCGAWGETLRQISLTRRGQPGAPLDERGDDF
;
A
#
# COMPACT_ATOMS: atom_id res chain seq x y z
N MET A 1 5.90 18.24 -20.90
CA MET A 1 7.27 18.54 -20.42
C MET A 1 7.31 18.30 -18.92
N PRO A 2 8.29 17.55 -18.38
CA PRO A 2 8.47 17.45 -16.93
C PRO A 2 8.87 18.82 -16.34
N LEU A 3 8.32 19.18 -15.19
CA LEU A 3 8.62 20.47 -14.54
C LEU A 3 10.08 20.52 -14.04
N PRO A 4 10.76 21.68 -14.12
CA PRO A 4 12.07 21.85 -13.54
C PRO A 4 12.00 21.68 -12.02
N ARG A 5 13.00 21.01 -11.44
CA ARG A 5 13.07 20.79 -9.99
C ARG A 5 13.38 22.12 -9.28
N PRO A 6 12.70 22.44 -8.17
CA PRO A 6 12.98 23.67 -7.43
C PRO A 6 14.40 23.66 -6.83
N ALA A 7 15.03 24.84 -6.82
CA ALA A 7 16.37 25.03 -6.26
C ALA A 7 16.43 24.54 -4.81
N GLY A 8 17.40 23.68 -4.49
CA GLY A 8 17.57 23.10 -3.16
C GLY A 8 16.83 21.78 -2.90
N TYR A 9 16.07 21.26 -3.87
CA TYR A 9 15.46 19.94 -3.74
C TYR A 9 16.51 18.82 -3.75
N ARG A 10 16.86 18.32 -2.57
CA ARG A 10 17.62 17.06 -2.43
C ARG A 10 16.63 15.90 -2.36
N PRO A 11 16.52 15.04 -3.39
CA PRO A 11 15.65 13.87 -3.31
C PRO A 11 16.14 12.98 -2.16
N ARG A 12 15.27 12.75 -1.17
CA ARG A 12 15.56 11.89 -0.03
C ARG A 12 15.60 10.44 -0.54
N ARG A 13 16.79 9.96 -0.89
CA ARG A 13 17.00 8.59 -1.38
C ARG A 13 16.64 7.60 -0.28
N GLN A 14 15.65 6.75 -0.55
CA GLN A 14 15.36 5.61 0.32
C GLN A 14 16.27 4.46 -0.10
N LEU A 15 17.38 4.27 0.63
CA LEU A 15 18.38 3.24 0.33
C LEU A 15 18.05 1.86 0.91
N ARG A 16 17.09 1.79 1.85
CA ARG A 16 16.73 0.55 2.55
C ARG A 16 15.21 0.36 2.62
N VAL A 17 14.81 -0.90 2.49
CA VAL A 17 13.45 -1.38 2.72
C VAL A 17 13.18 -1.33 4.23
N ASP A 18 12.09 -0.67 4.62
CA ASP A 18 11.68 -0.51 6.00
C ASP A 18 10.58 -1.55 6.33
N ARG A 19 11.00 -2.65 6.97
CA ARG A 19 10.12 -3.78 7.30
C ARG A 19 8.98 -3.37 8.24
N ARG A 20 9.17 -2.35 9.09
CA ARG A 20 8.14 -1.86 10.00
C ARG A 20 7.01 -1.19 9.22
N ARG A 21 7.33 -0.41 8.19
CA ARG A 21 6.33 0.19 7.30
C ARG A 21 5.53 -0.85 6.53
N ILE A 22 6.17 -1.94 6.07
CA ILE A 22 5.48 -3.05 5.39
C ILE A 22 4.48 -3.72 6.34
N ALA A 23 4.91 -4.02 7.57
CA ALA A 23 4.03 -4.60 8.58
C ALA A 23 2.86 -3.67 8.93
N LEU A 24 3.13 -2.37 9.13
CA LEU A 24 2.09 -1.36 9.39
C LEU A 24 1.10 -1.25 8.22
N ALA A 25 1.57 -1.27 6.97
CA ALA A 25 0.69 -1.24 5.80
C ALA A 25 -0.24 -2.47 5.78
N GLY A 26 0.30 -3.67 6.03
CA GLY A 26 -0.51 -4.88 6.15
C GLY A 26 -1.55 -4.78 7.28
N CYS A 27 -1.15 -4.32 8.46
CA CYS A 27 -2.05 -4.13 9.60
C CYS A 27 -3.17 -3.12 9.31
N LEU A 28 -2.87 -2.00 8.66
CA LEU A 28 -3.86 -0.97 8.32
C LEU A 28 -4.90 -1.50 7.34
N TYR A 29 -4.47 -2.25 6.31
CA TYR A 29 -5.38 -2.87 5.35
C TYR A 29 -6.27 -3.94 6.01
N ALA A 30 -5.67 -4.79 6.86
CA ALA A 30 -6.43 -5.77 7.62
C ALA A 30 -7.48 -5.11 8.52
N LEU A 31 -7.13 -4.01 9.20
CA LEU A 31 -8.03 -3.26 10.07
C LEU A 31 -9.16 -2.58 9.28
N ALA A 32 -8.85 -1.96 8.14
CA ALA A 32 -9.85 -1.34 7.26
C ALA A 32 -10.88 -2.37 6.78
N VAL A 33 -10.42 -3.54 6.33
CA VAL A 33 -11.29 -4.63 5.90
C VAL A 33 -12.11 -5.22 7.04
N LEU A 34 -11.52 -5.35 8.23
CA LEU A 34 -12.25 -5.78 9.42
C LEU A 34 -13.42 -4.82 9.72
N VAL A 35 -13.19 -3.51 9.67
CA VAL A 35 -14.23 -2.48 9.87
C VAL A 35 -15.33 -2.61 8.81
N LEU A 36 -14.97 -2.78 7.53
CA LEU A 36 -15.94 -2.97 6.46
C LEU A 36 -16.77 -4.24 6.63
N LEU A 37 -16.15 -5.35 7.04
CA LEU A 37 -16.87 -6.60 7.29
C LEU A 37 -17.82 -6.47 8.48
N VAL A 38 -17.42 -5.78 9.55
CA VAL A 38 -18.29 -5.50 10.70
C VAL A 38 -19.49 -4.63 10.28
N LEU A 39 -19.25 -3.59 9.49
CA LEU A 39 -20.32 -2.75 8.94
C LEU A 39 -21.25 -3.55 8.03
N ALA A 40 -20.72 -4.37 7.12
CA ALA A 40 -21.50 -5.24 6.25
C ALA A 40 -22.33 -6.26 7.04
N HIS A 41 -21.78 -6.79 8.13
CA HIS A 41 -22.48 -7.71 9.04
C HIS A 41 -23.57 -7.02 9.86
N HIS A 42 -23.36 -5.76 10.24
CA HIS A 42 -24.41 -4.96 10.87
C HIS A 42 -25.51 -4.58 9.87
N ALA A 43 -25.14 -4.20 8.66
CA ALA A 43 -26.08 -3.86 7.59
C ALA A 43 -26.93 -5.08 7.19
N SER A 44 -26.32 -6.26 7.07
CA SER A 44 -27.05 -7.50 6.74
C SER A 44 -27.99 -7.99 7.83
N ARG A 45 -27.87 -7.48 9.06
CA ARG A 45 -28.82 -7.73 10.16
C ARG A 45 -29.97 -6.72 10.21
N THR A 46 -30.03 -5.75 9.30
CA THR A 46 -31.19 -4.86 9.21
C THR A 46 -32.42 -5.64 8.72
N PRO A 47 -33.62 -5.37 9.29
CA PRO A 47 -34.80 -6.18 9.07
C PRO A 47 -35.32 -5.98 7.63
N GLY A 48 -34.87 -6.84 6.72
CA GLY A 48 -35.29 -6.80 5.32
C GLY A 48 -34.64 -7.84 4.43
N GLU A 49 -33.44 -8.35 4.77
CA GLU A 49 -32.69 -9.20 3.86
C GLU A 49 -32.08 -10.42 4.57
N LEU A 50 -32.48 -11.62 4.14
CA LEU A 50 -31.96 -12.92 4.61
C LEU A 50 -30.59 -13.20 3.97
N LEU A 51 -29.59 -12.32 4.15
CA LEU A 51 -28.24 -12.67 3.74
C LEU A 51 -27.73 -13.80 4.66
N PRO A 52 -27.30 -14.95 4.09
CA PRO A 52 -26.76 -16.04 4.88
C PRO A 52 -25.56 -15.54 5.68
N ALA A 53 -25.53 -15.87 6.97
CA ALA A 53 -24.48 -15.44 7.87
C ALA A 53 -23.10 -15.80 7.29
N ILE A 54 -22.27 -14.79 7.07
CA ILE A 54 -20.93 -14.96 6.49
C ILE A 54 -20.12 -15.88 7.41
N HIS A 55 -19.70 -17.02 6.88
CA HIS A 55 -19.00 -18.02 7.66
C HIS A 55 -17.66 -17.45 8.18
N PRO A 56 -17.29 -17.63 9.47
CA PRO A 56 -16.04 -17.09 10.05
C PRO A 56 -14.77 -17.45 9.28
N ARG A 57 -14.75 -18.58 8.55
CA ARG A 57 -13.64 -18.95 7.67
C ARG A 57 -13.42 -17.93 6.55
N PHE A 58 -14.49 -17.36 6.01
CA PHE A 58 -14.41 -16.35 4.96
C PHE A 58 -13.80 -15.04 5.50
N TRP A 59 -14.14 -14.64 6.73
CA TRP A 59 -13.55 -13.47 7.37
C TRP A 59 -12.03 -13.58 7.49
N ALA A 60 -11.53 -14.71 8.00
CA ALA A 60 -10.10 -14.95 8.16
C ALA A 60 -9.37 -14.89 6.81
N LEU A 61 -9.96 -15.48 5.76
CA LEU A 61 -9.39 -15.49 4.41
C LEU A 61 -9.33 -14.08 3.82
N VAL A 62 -10.42 -13.31 3.93
CA VAL A 62 -10.49 -11.94 3.40
C VAL A 62 -9.54 -11.00 4.14
N ILE A 63 -9.46 -11.08 5.47
CA ILE A 63 -8.53 -10.28 6.27
C ILE A 63 -7.08 -10.64 5.94
N GLY A 64 -6.77 -11.94 5.83
CA GLY A 64 -5.43 -12.42 5.46
C GLY A 64 -5.00 -11.93 4.07
N MET A 65 -5.88 -12.06 3.08
CA MET A 65 -5.62 -11.59 1.71
C MET A 65 -5.47 -10.06 1.64
N ALA A 66 -6.29 -9.32 2.37
CA ALA A 66 -6.20 -7.86 2.44
C ALA A 66 -4.89 -7.38 3.08
N GLY A 67 -4.49 -8.01 4.20
CA GLY A 67 -3.21 -7.73 4.84
C GLY A 67 -2.02 -8.06 3.94
N PHE A 68 -2.07 -9.19 3.23
CA PHE A 68 -1.06 -9.55 2.24
C PHE A 68 -0.99 -8.54 1.10
N CYS A 69 -2.13 -8.08 0.58
CA CYS A 69 -2.19 -7.06 -0.47
C CYS A 69 -1.55 -5.73 -0.02
N GLY A 70 -1.87 -5.27 1.21
CA GLY A 70 -1.27 -4.07 1.80
C GLY A 70 0.25 -4.19 1.97
N ALA A 71 0.72 -5.32 2.49
CA ALA A 71 2.14 -5.59 2.65
C ALA A 71 2.87 -5.69 1.29
N TRP A 72 2.27 -6.36 0.31
CA TRP A 72 2.83 -6.51 -1.02
C TRP A 72 2.92 -5.18 -1.77
N GLY A 73 1.86 -4.36 -1.72
CA GLY A 73 1.84 -3.03 -2.33
C GLY A 73 2.91 -2.11 -1.76
N GLU A 74 3.07 -2.09 -0.44
CA GLU A 74 4.13 -1.30 0.21
C GLU A 74 5.52 -1.85 -0.10
N THR A 75 5.68 -3.16 -0.23
CA THR A 75 6.93 -3.79 -0.67
C THR A 75 7.32 -3.32 -2.08
N LEU A 76 6.39 -3.38 -3.04
CA LEU A 76 6.62 -2.89 -4.40
C LEU A 76 6.94 -1.39 -4.42
N ARG A 77 6.23 -0.60 -3.61
CA ARG A 77 6.48 0.84 -3.48
C ARG A 77 7.90 1.10 -2.99
N GLN A 78 8.35 0.40 -1.95
CA GLN A 78 9.70 0.54 -1.43
C GLN A 78 10.76 0.07 -2.44
N ILE A 79 10.51 -1.02 -3.17
CA ILE A 79 11.40 -1.49 -4.26
C ILE A 79 11.51 -0.45 -5.38
N SER A 80 10.40 0.21 -5.75
CA SER A 80 10.42 1.27 -6.76
C SER A 80 11.25 2.48 -6.32
N LEU A 81 11.20 2.83 -5.03
CA LEU A 81 11.94 3.94 -4.45
C LEU A 81 13.43 3.62 -4.26
N THR A 82 13.76 2.37 -3.92
CA THR A 82 15.15 1.92 -3.82
C THR A 82 15.82 1.83 -5.20
N ARG A 83 15.11 1.35 -6.24
CA ARG A 83 15.63 1.38 -7.62
C ARG A 83 15.91 2.80 -8.12
N ARG A 84 15.05 3.77 -7.80
CA ARG A 84 15.28 5.20 -8.11
C ARG A 84 16.41 5.83 -7.29
N GLY A 85 16.84 5.18 -6.20
CA GLY A 85 17.88 5.67 -5.29
C GLY A 85 19.28 5.08 -5.52
N GLN A 86 19.44 4.13 -6.45
CA GLN A 86 20.70 3.43 -6.70
C GLN A 86 21.80 4.42 -7.19
N PRO A 87 23.04 4.37 -6.64
CA PRO A 87 24.14 5.18 -7.15
C PRO A 87 24.49 4.68 -8.56
N GLY A 88 24.23 5.49 -9.58
CA GLY A 88 24.42 5.14 -11.00
C GLY A 88 23.14 4.83 -11.77
N ALA A 89 21.95 4.88 -11.14
CA ALA A 89 20.72 5.02 -11.92
C ALA A 89 20.81 6.37 -12.67
N PRO A 90 20.52 6.43 -13.99
CA PRO A 90 20.57 7.69 -14.70
C PRO A 90 19.71 8.66 -13.90
N LEU A 91 20.34 9.74 -13.41
CA LEU A 91 19.61 11.00 -13.36
C LEU A 91 19.02 11.12 -14.76
N ASP A 92 17.76 11.51 -14.90
CA ASP A 92 17.27 11.96 -16.21
C ASP A 92 18.26 13.04 -16.69
N GLU A 93 19.32 12.65 -17.40
CA GLU A 93 20.32 13.47 -18.10
C GLU A 93 19.67 13.94 -19.40
N ARG A 94 18.39 14.30 -19.33
CA ARG A 94 17.60 14.75 -20.48
C ARG A 94 17.56 16.27 -20.53
N GLY A 95 18.63 16.92 -20.11
CA GLY A 95 18.71 18.37 -20.04
C GLY A 95 20.11 18.95 -19.87
N ASP A 96 21.17 18.17 -20.02
CA ASP A 96 22.55 18.66 -19.98
C ASP A 96 23.22 18.42 -21.34
N ASP A 97 22.67 19.00 -22.41
CA ASP A 97 23.38 19.17 -23.67
C ASP A 97 22.82 20.40 -24.40
N PHE A 98 23.59 21.50 -24.30
CA PHE A 98 23.56 22.77 -25.05
C PHE A 98 22.42 23.77 -24.81
#